data_AF-A0A962DFI5-F1
#
_entry.id   AF-A0A962DFI5-F1
#
_cell.length_a   1.000
_cell.length_b   1.000
_cell.length_c   1.000
_cell.angle_alpha   90.00
_cell.angle_beta   90.00
_cell.angle_gamma   90.00
#
_symmetry.space_group_name_H-M   'P 1'
#
loop_
_entity.id
_entity.type
_entity.pdbx_description
1 polymer ?
#
loop_
_entity_poly.entity_id
_entity_poly.type
_entity_poly.pdbx_seq_one_letter_code
_entity_poly.pdbx_strand_id
1 'polypeptide(L)'
;YYRKAQKIRRLIVNDFASAFEKVDVIAAPVSPEVAFDFNAKKDPVSMYNEDIFTIPSSLAGLPCLSMPIGLVDGLPVGLQLIGNKLQESQILNVAYQYQQNTEFHRLVPEGYDE
;
A
#
# COMPACT_ATOMS: atom_id res chain seq x y z
N TYR A 1 -18.20 19.46 8.94
CA TYR A 1 -17.15 18.43 8.78
C TYR A 1 -17.14 17.80 7.38
N TYR A 2 -18.24 17.20 6.90
CA TYR A 2 -18.29 16.51 5.60
C TYR A 2 -17.81 17.34 4.38
N ARG A 3 -18.34 18.57 4.21
CA ARG A 3 -17.93 19.46 3.10
C ARG A 3 -16.44 19.80 3.13
N LYS A 4 -15.84 19.91 4.32
CA LYS A 4 -14.39 20.13 4.47
C LYS A 4 -13.61 18.88 4.05
N ALA A 5 -14.06 17.69 4.44
CA ALA A 5 -13.47 16.42 4.02
C ALA A 5 -13.54 16.22 2.50
N GLN A 6 -14.66 16.56 1.85
CA GLN A 6 -14.76 16.49 0.38
C GLN A 6 -13.78 17.44 -0.34
N LYS A 7 -13.52 18.63 0.23
CA LYS A 7 -12.49 19.54 -0.32
C LYS A 7 -11.09 18.92 -0.19
N ILE A 8 -10.77 18.33 0.95
CA ILE A 8 -9.49 17.63 1.18
C ILE A 8 -9.33 16.46 0.20
N ARG A 9 -10.38 15.64 0.01
CA ARG A 9 -10.39 14.57 -1.00
C ARG A 9 -10.05 15.10 -2.39
N ARG A 10 -10.57 16.28 -2.76
CA ARG A 10 -10.24 16.88 -4.05
C ARG A 10 -8.78 17.29 -4.17
N LEU A 11 -8.17 17.79 -3.09
CA LEU A 11 -6.73 18.09 -3.07
C LEU A 11 -5.91 16.82 -3.27
N ILE A 12 -6.23 15.74 -2.55
CA ILE A 12 -5.56 14.43 -2.71
C ILE A 12 -5.62 13.94 -4.16
N VAL A 13 -6.81 14.01 -4.79
CA VAL A 13 -6.98 13.64 -6.21
C VAL A 13 -6.08 14.47 -7.12
N ASN A 14 -5.98 15.77 -6.88
CA ASN A 14 -5.15 16.66 -7.68
C ASN A 14 -3.65 16.35 -7.48
N ASP A 15 -3.22 16.08 -6.25
CA ASP A 15 -1.82 15.76 -5.94
C ASP A 15 -1.38 14.48 -6.66
N PHE A 16 -2.22 13.44 -6.67
CA PHE A 16 -1.95 12.23 -7.47
C PHE A 16 -1.91 12.54 -8.97
N ALA A 17 -2.86 13.32 -9.49
CA ALA A 17 -2.86 13.67 -10.92
C ALA A 17 -1.57 14.38 -11.33
N SER A 18 -1.10 15.35 -10.51
CA SER A 18 0.16 16.05 -10.75
C SER A 18 1.39 15.16 -10.56
N ALA A 19 1.34 14.16 -9.67
CA ALA A 19 2.41 13.17 -9.55
C ALA A 19 2.51 12.31 -10.82
N PHE A 20 1.38 11.82 -11.35
CA PHE A 20 1.33 10.98 -12.56
C PHE A 20 1.70 11.74 -13.86
N GLU A 21 1.82 13.06 -13.83
CA GLU A 21 2.44 13.81 -14.94
C GLU A 21 3.93 13.53 -15.07
N LYS A 22 4.57 13.02 -14.01
CA LYS A 22 6.03 12.85 -13.91
C LYS A 22 6.47 11.40 -13.72
N VAL A 23 5.58 10.54 -13.26
CA VAL A 23 5.88 9.14 -12.96
C VAL A 23 4.77 8.23 -13.49
N ASP A 24 5.13 7.02 -13.85
CA ASP A 24 4.17 6.02 -14.33
C ASP A 24 3.51 5.25 -13.17
N VAL A 25 4.26 4.99 -12.09
CA VAL A 25 3.81 4.26 -10.91
C VAL A 25 4.34 4.95 -9.66
N ILE A 26 3.54 4.98 -8.60
CA ILE A 26 3.95 5.48 -7.29
C ILE A 26 4.12 4.27 -6.36
N ALA A 27 5.24 4.23 -5.63
CA ALA A 27 5.54 3.19 -4.66
C ALA A 27 5.55 3.77 -3.24
N ALA A 28 4.93 3.08 -2.30
CA ALA A 28 4.87 3.46 -0.88
C ALA A 28 4.85 2.21 -0.01
N PRO A 29 5.26 2.25 1.27
CA PRO A 29 4.97 1.16 2.19
C PRO A 29 3.46 0.96 2.33
N VAL A 30 3.02 -0.29 2.55
CA VAL A 30 1.60 -0.59 2.80
C VAL A 30 1.19 -0.14 4.21
N SER A 31 2.07 -0.37 5.19
CA SER A 31 1.88 -0.07 6.60
C SER A 31 3.09 0.71 7.11
N PRO A 32 2.94 1.62 8.10
CA PRO A 32 4.06 2.31 8.72
C PRO A 32 4.99 1.38 9.51
N GLU A 33 4.49 0.25 10.00
CA GLU A 33 5.24 -0.73 10.78
C GLU A 33 4.90 -2.19 10.38
N VAL A 34 5.71 -3.14 10.86
CA VAL A 34 5.40 -4.56 10.77
C VAL A 34 4.19 -4.93 11.64
N ALA A 35 3.67 -6.14 11.46
CA ALA A 35 2.58 -6.66 12.28
C ALA A 35 2.88 -6.50 13.80
N PHE A 36 1.92 -5.93 14.52
CA PHE A 36 2.00 -5.73 15.96
C PHE A 36 1.23 -6.81 16.72
N ASP A 37 1.61 -7.03 17.99
CA ASP A 37 0.95 -8.00 18.86
C ASP A 37 -0.52 -7.66 19.14
N PHE A 38 -1.30 -8.69 19.44
CA PHE A 38 -2.67 -8.49 19.92
C PHE A 38 -2.70 -7.52 21.11
N ASN A 39 -3.63 -6.57 21.06
CA ASN A 39 -3.81 -5.52 22.08
C ASN A 39 -2.64 -4.53 22.25
N ALA A 40 -1.68 -4.49 21.32
CA ALA A 40 -0.60 -3.49 21.34
C ALA A 40 -1.14 -2.06 21.14
N LYS A 41 -2.16 -1.89 20.28
CA LYS A 41 -2.81 -0.60 19.98
C LYS A 41 -4.12 -0.48 20.75
N LYS A 42 -4.09 0.17 21.91
CA LYS A 42 -5.28 0.38 22.77
C LYS A 42 -6.04 1.67 22.45
N ASP A 43 -5.34 2.63 21.86
CA ASP A 43 -5.91 3.91 21.48
C ASP A 43 -6.46 3.85 20.03
N PRO A 44 -7.73 4.23 19.79
CA PRO A 44 -8.32 4.20 18.46
C PRO A 44 -7.59 5.07 17.44
N VAL A 45 -6.99 6.19 17.86
CA VAL A 45 -6.24 7.09 16.96
C VAL A 45 -5.00 6.40 16.41
N SER A 46 -4.32 5.65 17.27
CA SER A 46 -3.15 4.85 16.89
C SER A 46 -3.50 3.80 15.83
N MET A 47 -4.68 3.17 15.94
CA MET A 47 -5.16 2.21 14.94
C MET A 47 -5.45 2.87 13.57
N TYR A 48 -5.97 4.11 13.55
CA TYR A 48 -6.21 4.81 12.28
C TYR A 48 -4.94 5.15 11.51
N ASN A 49 -3.80 5.27 12.20
CA ASN A 49 -2.52 5.58 11.55
C ASN A 49 -1.96 4.40 10.74
N GLU A 50 -2.43 3.17 11.00
CA GLU A 50 -1.98 1.99 10.24
C GLU A 50 -2.35 2.10 8.75
N ASP A 51 -3.46 2.77 8.44
CA ASP A 51 -3.95 2.97 7.07
C ASP A 51 -3.48 4.30 6.43
N ILE A 52 -2.50 4.98 7.02
CA ILE A 52 -2.06 6.31 6.56
C ILE A 52 -1.60 6.32 5.10
N PHE A 53 -1.01 5.22 4.62
CA PHE A 53 -0.51 5.10 3.25
C PHE A 53 -1.53 4.51 2.26
N THR A 54 -2.59 3.84 2.73
CA THR A 54 -3.58 3.14 1.88
C THR A 54 -4.85 3.96 1.65
N ILE A 55 -5.23 4.82 2.59
CA ILE A 55 -6.41 5.70 2.46
C ILE A 55 -6.29 6.71 1.30
N PRO A 56 -5.16 7.41 1.08
CA PRO A 56 -5.09 8.45 0.06
C PRO A 56 -5.44 7.94 -1.35
N SER A 57 -4.93 6.77 -1.73
CA SER A 57 -5.18 6.17 -3.05
C SER A 57 -6.64 5.70 -3.22
N SER A 58 -7.22 5.14 -2.15
CA SER A 58 -8.65 4.79 -2.08
C SER A 58 -9.55 6.02 -2.24
N LEU A 59 -9.22 7.13 -1.57
CA LEU A 59 -9.94 8.40 -1.71
C LEU A 59 -9.83 8.98 -3.12
N ALA A 60 -8.67 8.80 -3.77
CA ALA A 60 -8.44 9.21 -5.14
C ALA A 60 -9.12 8.31 -6.18
N GLY A 61 -9.55 7.10 -5.79
CA GLY A 61 -10.16 6.11 -6.67
C GLY A 61 -9.15 5.53 -7.67
N LEU A 62 -7.94 5.26 -7.20
CA LEU A 62 -6.84 4.74 -8.02
C LEU A 62 -6.61 3.24 -7.77
N PRO A 63 -6.21 2.47 -8.79
CA PRO A 63 -5.85 1.07 -8.61
C PRO A 63 -4.57 0.95 -7.80
N CYS A 64 -4.56 0.02 -6.85
CA CYS A 64 -3.42 -0.27 -5.99
C CYS A 64 -3.23 -1.77 -5.81
N LEU A 65 -1.98 -2.18 -5.61
CA LEU A 65 -1.58 -3.55 -5.29
C LEU A 65 -0.61 -3.54 -4.11
N SER A 66 -0.73 -4.53 -3.23
CA SER A 66 0.25 -4.84 -2.18
C SER A 66 1.03 -6.09 -2.57
N MET A 67 2.35 -6.08 -2.41
CA MET A 67 3.19 -7.26 -2.59
C MET A 67 4.28 -7.35 -1.51
N PRO A 68 4.70 -8.57 -1.10
CA PRO A 68 5.76 -8.74 -0.14
C PRO A 68 7.12 -8.34 -0.72
N ILE A 69 7.92 -7.62 0.05
CA ILE A 69 9.26 -7.17 -0.38
C ILE A 69 10.40 -7.56 0.58
N GLY A 70 10.08 -8.30 1.64
CA GLY A 70 11.06 -8.73 2.62
C GLY A 70 10.45 -9.04 3.97
N LEU A 71 11.36 -9.28 4.92
CA LEU A 71 11.06 -9.46 6.33
C LEU A 71 11.80 -8.42 7.15
N VAL A 72 11.15 -7.92 8.21
CA VAL A 72 11.78 -7.15 9.29
C VAL A 72 11.41 -7.85 10.59
N ASP A 73 12.41 -8.19 11.40
CA ASP A 73 12.25 -8.97 12.64
C ASP A 73 11.47 -10.29 12.44
N GLY A 74 11.64 -10.93 11.28
CA GLY A 74 10.95 -12.17 10.91
C GLY A 74 9.50 -11.97 10.43
N LEU A 75 9.01 -10.74 10.38
CA LEU A 75 7.64 -10.40 9.97
C LEU A 75 7.59 -9.85 8.54
N PRO A 76 6.59 -10.23 7.71
CA PRO A 76 6.45 -9.72 6.35
C PRO A 76 6.26 -8.21 6.25
N VAL A 77 6.96 -7.58 5.30
CA VAL A 77 6.79 -6.17 4.92
C VAL A 77 6.25 -6.08 3.50
N GLY A 78 5.23 -5.23 3.32
CA GLY A 78 4.56 -5.01 2.04
C GLY A 78 4.92 -3.69 1.37
N LEU A 79 5.07 -3.72 0.05
CA LEU A 79 5.14 -2.56 -0.81
C LEU A 79 3.80 -2.35 -1.53
N GLN A 80 3.27 -1.13 -1.44
CA GLN A 80 2.11 -0.68 -2.17
C GLN A 80 2.55 -0.06 -3.49
N LEU A 81 2.04 -0.57 -4.60
CA LEU A 81 2.16 0.03 -5.92
C LEU A 81 0.82 0.67 -6.29
N ILE A 82 0.86 1.95 -6.65
CA ILE A 82 -0.31 2.75 -7.01
C ILE A 82 -0.19 3.13 -8.48
N GLY A 83 -1.18 2.72 -9.28
CA GLY A 83 -1.27 3.03 -10.70
C GLY A 83 -2.22 4.19 -10.97
N ASN A 84 -2.14 4.77 -12.17
CA ASN A 84 -3.14 5.72 -12.61
C ASN A 84 -4.45 4.99 -12.96
N LYS A 85 -5.53 5.76 -13.16
CA LYS A 85 -6.86 5.23 -13.45
C LYS A 85 -6.84 4.23 -14.61
N LEU A 86 -7.41 3.05 -14.37
CA LEU A 86 -7.54 1.97 -15.34
C LEU A 86 -6.20 1.44 -15.88
N GLN A 87 -5.12 1.58 -15.10
CA GLN A 87 -3.78 1.07 -15.43
C GLN A 87 -3.35 -0.10 -14.53
N GLU A 88 -4.30 -0.96 -14.14
CA GLU A 88 -4.04 -2.17 -13.35
C GLU A 88 -2.99 -3.07 -14.01
N SER A 89 -3.03 -3.20 -15.34
CA SER A 89 -2.06 -4.00 -16.10
C SER A 89 -0.61 -3.53 -15.90
N GLN A 90 -0.40 -2.23 -15.71
CA GLN A 90 0.93 -1.66 -15.52
C GLN A 90 1.48 -2.02 -14.14
N ILE A 91 0.69 -1.83 -13.07
CA ILE A 91 1.13 -2.18 -11.71
C ILE A 91 1.27 -3.70 -11.52
N LEU A 92 0.41 -4.50 -12.17
CA LEU A 92 0.55 -5.96 -12.20
C LEU A 92 1.82 -6.39 -12.92
N ASN A 93 2.18 -5.75 -14.03
CA ASN A 93 3.43 -6.05 -14.72
C ASN A 93 4.66 -5.68 -13.88
N VAL A 94 4.67 -4.52 -13.20
CA VAL A 94 5.76 -4.16 -12.29
C VAL A 94 5.89 -5.19 -11.17
N ALA A 95 4.77 -5.59 -10.55
CA ALA A 95 4.76 -6.61 -9.50
C ALA A 95 5.27 -7.96 -10.01
N TYR A 96 4.84 -8.37 -11.20
CA TYR A 96 5.29 -9.60 -11.84
C TYR A 96 6.80 -9.58 -12.08
N GLN A 97 7.34 -8.50 -12.66
CA GLN A 97 8.78 -8.38 -12.87
C GLN A 97 9.55 -8.42 -11.54
N TYR A 98 9.02 -7.81 -10.48
CA TYR A 98 9.62 -7.91 -9.14
C TYR A 98 9.64 -9.36 -8.63
N GLN A 99 8.54 -10.09 -8.77
CA GLN A 99 8.45 -11.51 -8.39
C GLN A 99 9.37 -12.40 -9.22
N GLN A 100 9.63 -12.10 -10.49
CA GLN A 100 10.58 -12.87 -11.30
C GLN A 100 12.04 -12.68 -10.85
N ASN A 101 12.33 -11.62 -10.10
CA ASN A 101 13.69 -11.29 -9.65
C ASN A 101 13.87 -11.46 -8.13
N THR A 102 12.84 -11.91 -7.41
CA THR A 102 12.87 -12.06 -5.94
C THR A 102 12.02 -13.25 -5.49
N GLU A 103 12.30 -13.76 -4.30
CA GLU A 103 11.63 -14.97 -3.78
C GLU A 103 10.67 -14.67 -2.62
N PHE A 104 10.49 -13.40 -2.25
CA PHE A 104 9.67 -13.00 -1.09
C PHE A 104 8.20 -13.43 -1.21
N HIS A 105 7.70 -13.55 -2.44
CA HIS A 105 6.34 -14.02 -2.72
C HIS A 105 6.16 -15.53 -2.49
N ARG A 106 7.25 -16.28 -2.28
CA ARG A 106 7.24 -17.72 -2.00
C ARG A 106 7.45 -18.05 -0.53
N LEU A 107 7.71 -17.03 0.31
CA LEU A 107 7.87 -17.23 1.74
C LEU A 107 6.52 -17.65 2.33
N VAL A 108 6.53 -18.82 2.97
CA VAL A 108 5.41 -19.37 3.74
C VAL A 108 5.85 -19.57 5.19
N PRO A 109 4.97 -19.37 6.18
CA PRO A 109 5.29 -19.69 7.57
C PRO A 109 5.61 -21.17 7.75
N GLU A 110 6.43 -21.49 8.74
CA GLU A 110 6.65 -22.88 9.16
C GLU A 110 5.31 -23.52 9.58
N GLY A 111 5.06 -24.75 9.15
CA GLY A 111 3.84 -25.51 9.45
C GLY A 111 2.62 -25.17 8.57
N TYR A 112 2.79 -24.39 7.48
CA TYR A 112 1.69 -24.12 6.53
C TYR A 112 1.34 -25.33 5.63
N ASP A 113 2.34 -26.15 5.28
CA ASP A 113 2.20 -27.29 4.36
C ASP A 113 2.10 -28.67 5.08
N GLU A 114 1.92 -28.68 6.41
CA GLU A 114 1.61 -29.88 7.21
C GLU A 114 0.10 -30.08 7.42
#